data_AF-A0A7C7EIH3-F1
#
_entry.id   AF-A0A7C7EIH3-F1
#
_cell.length_a   1.000
_cell.length_b   1.000
_cell.length_c   1.000
_cell.angle_alpha   90.00
_cell.angle_beta   90.00
_cell.angle_gamma   90.00
#
_symmetry.space_group_name_H-M   'P 1'
#
loop_
_entity.id
_entity.type
_entity.pdbx_description
1 polymer ?
#
loop_
_entity_poly.entity_id
_entity_poly.type
_entity_poly.pdbx_seq_one_letter_code
_entity_poly.pdbx_strand_id
1 'polypeptide(L)'
;MSSLVLIIASIVLFLVGYVTYGAYLAKQWGIDPTRKTPAHEVNDGIDYVPTKPAVLLGHHFASIAGAGPINGPIQAAIFGWVPVFLWIVLGSIFVGGVHDYGS
;
A
#
# COMPACT_ATOMS: atom_id res chain seq x y z
N MET A 1 -27.93 -0.61 -3.28
CA MET A 1 -26.76 -1.47 -3.54
C MET A 1 -26.37 -2.14 -2.23
N SER A 2 -26.12 -3.45 -2.21
CA SER A 2 -25.69 -4.13 -0.99
C SER A 2 -24.23 -3.77 -0.69
N SER A 3 -23.92 -3.42 0.56
CA SER A 3 -22.55 -3.14 1.01
C SER A 3 -21.60 -4.32 0.76
N LEU A 4 -22.15 -5.54 0.75
CA LEU A 4 -21.41 -6.76 0.42
C LEU A 4 -20.84 -6.73 -1.01
N VAL A 5 -21.59 -6.16 -1.97
CA VAL A 5 -21.13 -6.02 -3.36
C VAL A 5 -19.94 -5.06 -3.44
N LEU A 6 -19.98 -3.95 -2.69
CA LEU A 6 -18.88 -2.98 -2.64
C LEU A 6 -17.61 -3.60 -2.05
N ILE A 7 -17.74 -4.40 -0.99
CA ILE A 7 -16.61 -5.10 -0.36
C ILE A 7 -15.99 -6.09 -1.34
N ILE A 8 -16.80 -6.96 -1.96
CA ILE A 8 -16.31 -7.95 -2.91
C ILE A 8 -15.65 -7.28 -4.11
N ALA A 9 -16.27 -6.23 -4.66
CA ALA A 9 -15.68 -5.46 -5.76
C ALA A 9 -14.33 -4.85 -5.37
N SER A 10 -14.20 -4.32 -4.15
CA SER A 10 -12.94 -3.75 -3.66
C SER A 10 -11.84 -4.80 -3.54
N ILE A 11 -12.16 -5.98 -2.98
CA ILE A 11 -11.21 -7.09 -2.87
C ILE A 11 -10.70 -7.50 -4.25
N VAL A 12 -11.61 -7.65 -5.23
CA VAL A 12 -11.25 -7.99 -6.61
C VAL A 12 -10.35 -6.91 -7.21
N LEU A 13 -10.70 -5.63 -7.05
CA LEU A 13 -9.91 -4.52 -7.58
C LEU A 13 -8.51 -4.44 -6.94
N PHE A 14 -8.40 -4.65 -5.63
CA PHE A 14 -7.11 -4.69 -4.94
C PHE A 14 -6.26 -5.87 -5.38
N LEU A 15 -6.86 -7.06 -5.53
CA LEU A 15 -6.15 -8.23 -6.05
C LEU A 15 -5.64 -7.98 -7.47
N VAL A 16 -6.49 -7.46 -8.37
CA VAL A 16 -6.11 -7.11 -9.74
C VAL A 16 -4.99 -6.07 -9.74
N GLY A 17 -5.12 -5.00 -8.97
CA GLY A 17 -4.10 -3.96 -8.82
C GLY A 17 -2.76 -4.53 -8.34
N TYR A 18 -2.78 -5.41 -7.33
CA TYR A 18 -1.59 -6.07 -6.81
C TYR A 18 -0.89 -6.94 -7.87
N VAL A 19 -1.63 -7.82 -8.56
CA VAL A 19 -1.02 -8.75 -9.53
C VAL A 19 -0.63 -8.10 -10.86
N THR A 20 -1.31 -7.02 -11.26
CA THR A 20 -1.03 -6.34 -12.55
C THR A 20 -0.11 -5.14 -12.34
N TYR A 21 -0.64 -4.09 -11.72
CA TYR A 21 0.05 -2.83 -11.56
C TYR A 21 1.23 -2.96 -10.59
N GLY A 22 1.07 -3.70 -9.49
CA GLY A 22 2.16 -4.02 -8.57
C GLY A 22 3.30 -4.79 -9.25
N ALA A 23 2.98 -5.81 -10.05
CA ALA A 23 3.99 -6.56 -10.82
C ALA A 23 4.68 -5.68 -11.88
N TYR A 24 3.94 -4.78 -12.53
CA TYR A 24 4.50 -3.81 -13.45
C TYR A 24 5.49 -2.87 -12.75
N LEU A 25 5.13 -2.31 -11.60
CA LEU A 25 6.01 -1.45 -10.80
C LEU A 25 7.26 -2.18 -10.34
N ALA A 26 7.12 -3.39 -9.82
CA ALA A 26 8.25 -4.22 -9.38
C ALA A 26 9.25 -4.46 -10.52
N LYS A 27 8.74 -4.69 -11.74
CA LYS A 27 9.57 -4.83 -12.93
C LYS A 27 10.25 -3.51 -13.34
N GLN A 28 9.53 -2.39 -13.32
CA GLN A 28 10.09 -1.08 -13.69
C GLN A 28 11.19 -0.62 -12.72
N TRP A 29 11.04 -0.92 -11.42
CA TRP A 29 12.01 -0.56 -10.39
C TRP A 29 13.10 -1.62 -10.17
N GLY A 30 13.11 -2.70 -10.95
CA GLY A 30 14.19 -3.69 -10.93
C GLY A 30 14.32 -4.44 -9.60
N ILE A 31 13.18 -4.74 -8.97
CA ILE A 31 13.14 -5.44 -7.69
C ILE A 31 13.69 -6.85 -7.86
N ASP A 32 14.76 -7.15 -7.12
CA ASP A 32 15.46 -8.43 -7.14
C ASP A 32 15.31 -9.12 -5.77
N PRO A 33 14.48 -10.17 -5.66
CA PRO A 33 14.29 -10.92 -4.41
C PRO A 33 15.54 -11.64 -3.90
N THR A 34 16.56 -11.80 -4.74
CA THR A 34 17.82 -12.47 -4.38
C THR A 34 18.83 -11.52 -3.77
N ARG A 35 18.63 -10.21 -3.92
CA ARG A 35 19.49 -9.18 -3.34
C ARG A 35 19.34 -9.18 -1.82
N LYS A 36 20.45 -9.26 -1.10
CA LYS A 36 20.44 -9.08 0.35
C LYS A 36 20.01 -7.66 0.69
N THR A 37 19.14 -7.52 1.68
CA THR A 37 18.71 -6.19 2.13
C THR A 37 19.83 -5.52 2.93
N PRO A 38 19.88 -4.17 2.96
CA PRO A 38 20.85 -3.43 3.77
C PRO A 38 20.85 -3.83 5.25
N ALA A 39 19.69 -4.25 5.78
CA ALA A 39 19.57 -4.78 7.13
C ALA A 39 20.51 -5.97 7.41
N HIS A 40 20.77 -6.83 6.41
CA HIS A 40 21.66 -7.97 6.54
C HIS A 40 23.11 -7.68 6.12
N GLU A 41 23.35 -6.72 5.23
CA GLU A 41 24.70 -6.39 4.73
C GLU A 41 25.45 -5.43 5.65
N VAL A 42 24.77 -4.40 6.16
CA VAL A 42 25.38 -3.38 7.04
C VAL A 42 25.32 -3.84 8.50
N ASN A 43 24.13 -4.25 8.96
CA ASN A 43 23.88 -4.77 10.31
C ASN A 43 24.55 -3.94 11.43
N ASP A 44 24.28 -2.63 11.46
CA ASP A 44 24.93 -1.68 12.38
C ASP A 44 24.36 -1.70 13.81
N GLY A 45 23.25 -2.40 14.03
CA GLY A 45 22.57 -2.47 15.32
C GLY A 45 21.72 -1.23 15.67
N ILE A 46 21.58 -0.26 14.75
CA ILE A 46 20.83 0.98 14.95
C ILE A 46 19.79 1.15 13.85
N ASP A 47 20.20 1.46 12.63
CA ASP A 47 19.31 1.75 11.49
C ASP A 47 19.08 0.50 10.62
N TYR A 48 20.09 -0.36 10.51
CA TYR A 48 20.06 -1.57 9.72
C TYR A 48 20.07 -2.79 10.62
N VAL A 49 18.89 -3.28 11.01
CA VAL A 49 18.75 -4.44 11.89
C VAL A 49 17.82 -5.50 11.28
N PRO A 50 18.28 -6.75 11.09
CA PRO A 50 17.44 -7.84 10.65
C PRO A 50 16.24 -8.04 11.58
N THR A 51 15.04 -7.89 11.04
CA THR A 51 13.80 -7.90 11.83
C THR A 51 12.83 -8.93 11.27
N LYS A 52 12.03 -9.56 12.14
CA LYS A 52 11.01 -10.54 11.74
C LYS A 52 9.94 -9.86 10.86
N PRO A 53 9.49 -10.49 9.76
CA PRO A 53 8.49 -9.90 8.86
C PRO A 53 7.20 -9.44 9.55
N ALA A 54 6.75 -10.15 10.60
CA ALA A 54 5.56 -9.78 11.35
C ALA A 54 5.68 -8.43 12.09
N VAL A 55 6.89 -8.06 12.53
CA VAL A 55 7.15 -6.76 13.17
C VAL A 55 7.23 -5.67 12.10
N LEU A 56 7.91 -5.95 10.99
CA LEU A 56 8.00 -5.06 9.84
C LEU A 56 6.60 -4.71 9.29
N LEU A 57 5.69 -5.68 9.22
CA LEU A 57 4.31 -5.44 8.80
C LEU A 57 3.64 -4.37 9.67
N GLY A 58 3.83 -4.41 10.98
CA GLY A 58 3.30 -3.40 11.90
C GLY A 58 3.90 -2.01 11.65
N HIS A 59 5.20 -1.94 11.40
CA HIS A 59 5.88 -0.68 11.06
C HIS A 59 5.38 -0.10 9.74
N HIS A 60 5.27 -0.94 8.70
CA HIS A 60 4.71 -0.54 7.41
C HIS A 60 3.27 -0.06 7.57
N PHE A 61 2.43 -0.83 8.27
CA PHE A 61 1.04 -0.42 8.51
C PHE A 61 0.94 0.94 9.21
N ALA A 62 1.73 1.16 10.27
CA ALA A 62 1.74 2.42 10.99
C ALA A 62 2.21 3.59 10.13
N SER A 63 3.20 3.37 9.26
CA SER A 63 3.69 4.38 8.31
C SER A 63 2.64 4.77 7.27
N ILE A 64 1.87 3.78 6.77
CA ILE A 64 0.84 3.98 5.75
C ILE A 64 -0.42 4.65 6.34
N ALA A 65 -0.75 4.35 7.60
CA ALA A 65 -1.95 4.86 8.28
C ALA A 65 -1.92 6.38 8.57
N GLY A 66 -1.03 7.14 7.93
CA GLY A 66 -0.87 8.57 8.08
C GLY A 66 -2.04 9.42 7.57
N ALA A 67 -1.80 10.71 7.40
CA ALA A 67 -2.85 11.69 7.11
C ALA A 67 -3.51 11.50 5.73
N GLY A 68 -2.82 10.91 4.75
CA GLY A 68 -3.34 10.73 3.39
C GLY A 68 -4.63 9.89 3.32
N PRO A 69 -4.62 8.63 3.83
CA PRO A 69 -5.81 7.79 3.91
C PRO A 69 -6.97 8.37 4.73
N ILE A 70 -6.71 9.34 5.62
CA ILE A 70 -7.75 9.98 6.43
C ILE A 70 -8.33 11.19 5.71
N ASN A 71 -7.48 12.12 5.29
CA ASN A 71 -7.90 13.41 4.75
C ASN A 71 -8.58 13.27 3.38
N GLY A 72 -8.17 12.30 2.56
CA GLY A 72 -8.74 12.11 1.23
C GLY A 72 -10.21 11.69 1.24
N PRO A 73 -10.60 10.60 1.93
CA PRO A 73 -12.01 10.23 2.09
C PRO A 73 -12.87 11.31 2.74
N ILE A 74 -12.35 12.04 3.74
CA ILE A 74 -13.08 13.14 4.37
C ILE A 74 -13.41 14.24 3.36
N GLN A 75 -12.43 14.64 2.55
CA GLN A 75 -12.65 15.62 1.48
C GLN A 75 -13.61 15.10 0.41
N ALA A 76 -13.52 13.81 0.06
CA ALA A 76 -14.42 13.19 -0.91
C ALA A 76 -15.88 13.09 -0.41
N ALA A 77 -16.09 13.03 0.91
CA ALA A 77 -17.41 12.87 1.52
C ALA A 77 -18.37 14.03 1.23
N ILE A 78 -17.85 15.23 0.96
CA ILE A 78 -18.68 16.39 0.57
C ILE A 78 -19.42 16.14 -0.76
N PHE A 79 -18.92 15.22 -1.58
CA PHE A 79 -19.50 14.82 -2.87
C PHE A 79 -20.32 13.52 -2.77
N GLY A 80 -20.54 13.01 -1.55
CA GLY A 80 -21.29 11.80 -1.28
C GLY A 80 -20.43 10.53 -1.21
N TRP A 81 -21.08 9.38 -1.08
CA TRP A 81 -20.41 8.12 -0.75
C TRP A 81 -19.66 7.48 -1.94
N VAL A 82 -20.08 7.73 -3.19
CA VAL A 82 -19.43 7.17 -4.38
C VAL A 82 -18.00 7.72 -4.55
N PRO A 83 -17.77 9.04 -4.50
CA PRO A 83 -16.42 9.60 -4.54
C PRO A 83 -15.52 9.10 -3.40
N VAL A 84 -16.08 8.92 -2.19
CA VAL A 84 -15.35 8.32 -1.06
C VAL A 84 -14.88 6.92 -1.40
N PHE A 85 -15.78 6.07 -1.90
CA PHE A 85 -15.45 4.71 -2.29
C PHE A 85 -14.37 4.67 -3.38
N LEU A 86 -14.54 5.47 -4.44
CA LEU A 86 -13.56 5.55 -5.53
C LEU A 86 -12.21 6.05 -5.04
N TRP A 87 -12.18 7.05 -4.16
CA TRP A 87 -10.93 7.54 -3.57
C TRP A 87 -10.23 6.44 -2.76
N ILE A 88 -10.97 5.72 -1.90
CA ILE A 88 -10.40 4.63 -1.12
C ILE A 88 -9.81 3.57 -2.04
N VAL A 89 -10.56 3.11 -3.05
CA VAL A 89 -10.10 2.00 -3.89
C VAL A 89 -9.01 2.44 -4.87
N LEU A 90 -9.29 3.44 -5.71
CA LEU A 90 -8.37 3.88 -6.76
C LEU A 90 -7.18 4.65 -6.18
N GLY A 91 -7.42 5.49 -5.16
CA GLY A 91 -6.36 6.22 -4.48
C GLY A 91 -5.38 5.28 -3.78
N SER A 92 -5.86 4.19 -3.17
CA SER A 92 -4.95 3.19 -2.57
C SER A 92 -4.11 2.48 -3.63
N ILE A 93 -4.67 2.16 -4.80
CA ILE A 93 -3.93 1.43 -5.86
C ILE A 93 -2.91 2.33 -6.56
N PHE A 94 -3.31 3.55 -6.96
CA PHE A 94 -2.53 4.38 -7.87
C PHE A 94 -1.76 5.52 -7.21
N VAL A 95 -2.07 5.85 -5.95
CA VAL A 95 -1.41 6.94 -5.22
C VAL A 95 -0.71 6.40 -3.98
N GLY A 96 -1.46 5.90 -3.01
CA GLY A 96 -0.91 5.42 -1.72
C GLY A 96 0.05 4.25 -1.91
N GLY A 97 -0.42 3.16 -2.52
CA GLY A 97 0.41 1.97 -2.72
C GLY A 97 1.66 2.22 -3.57
N VAL A 98 1.63 3.16 -4.50
CA VAL A 98 2.81 3.53 -5.31
C VAL A 98 3.79 4.37 -4.50
N HIS A 99 3.28 5.34 -3.74
CA HIS A 99 4.09 6.18 -2.86
C HIS A 99 4.83 5.33 -1.83
N ASP A 100 4.10 4.48 -1.12
CA ASP A 100 4.65 3.63 -0.05
C ASP A 100 5.57 2.53 -0.58
N TYR A 101 5.39 2.10 -1.83
CA TYR A 101 6.28 1.11 -2.45
C TYR A 101 7.57 1.74 -2.99
N GLY A 102 7.55 3.03 -3.32
CA GLY A 102 8.71 3.77 -3.84
C GLY A 102 9.51 4.55 -2.79
N SER A 103 8.96 4.74 -1.59
CA SER A 103 9.61 5.40 -0.45
C SER A 103 10.47 4.45 0.37
#